data_AF-A0A921LG40-F1
#
_entry.id   AF-A0A921LG40-F1
#
_cell.length_a   1.000
_cell.length_b   1.000
_cell.length_c   1.000
_cell.angle_alpha   90.00
_cell.angle_beta   90.00
_cell.angle_gamma   90.00
#
_symmetry.space_group_name_H-M   'P 1'
#
loop_
_entity.id
_entity.type
_entity.pdbx_description
1 polymer ?
#
loop_
_entity_poly.entity_id
_entity_poly.type
_entity_poly.pdbx_seq_one_letter_code
_entity_poly.pdbx_strand_id
1 'polypeptide(L)'
;MQAENTRAALRLFIDFALENRNFIQHLINSRQREQMENIIYKNFRGYLENLYQHTAVDASMSYRDLSIALDFFTYGTGGVLIESSRNGRTDPEVLTDQLYRLLSGQMVKMPLE
;
A
#
# COMPACT_ATOMS: atom_id res chain seq x y z
N MET A 1 6.92 13.25 -4.98
CA MET A 1 7.28 12.21 -5.95
C MET A 1 6.10 12.04 -6.90
N GLN A 2 6.27 12.30 -8.20
CA GLN A 2 5.25 11.99 -9.21
C GLN A 2 5.64 10.69 -9.89
N ALA A 3 4.74 9.72 -9.88
CA ALA A 3 4.92 8.44 -10.56
C ALA A 3 4.13 8.46 -11.87
N GLU A 4 4.71 7.92 -12.95
CA GLU A 4 4.09 7.89 -14.28
C GLU A 4 2.86 6.97 -14.36
N ASN A 5 2.79 5.93 -13.51
CA ASN A 5 1.66 5.01 -13.43
C ASN A 5 1.57 4.33 -12.04
N THR A 6 0.48 3.60 -11.79
CA THR A 6 0.20 2.92 -10.51
C THR A 6 1.31 1.96 -10.08
N ARG A 7 1.89 1.19 -11.02
CA ARG A 7 3.00 0.27 -10.71
C ARG A 7 4.24 1.04 -10.26
N ALA A 8 4.60 2.12 -10.95
CA ALA A 8 5.73 2.96 -10.58
C ALA A 8 5.54 3.60 -9.20
N ALA A 9 4.32 3.99 -8.84
CA ALA A 9 4.04 4.52 -7.51
C ALA A 9 4.18 3.45 -6.42
N LEU A 10 3.63 2.26 -6.63
CA LEU A 10 3.81 1.12 -5.72
C LEU A 10 5.29 0.81 -5.53
N ARG A 11 6.06 0.81 -6.63
CA ARG A 11 7.52 0.62 -6.62
C ARG A 11 8.21 1.62 -5.70
N LEU A 12 7.87 2.92 -5.78
CA LEU A 12 8.44 3.95 -4.91
C LEU A 12 8.18 3.70 -3.42
N PHE A 13 6.97 3.27 -3.05
CA PHE A 13 6.67 2.94 -1.65
C PHE A 13 7.42 1.69 -1.18
N ILE A 14 7.56 0.69 -2.03
CA ILE A 14 8.30 -0.54 -1.76
C ILE A 14 9.79 -0.25 -1.58
N ASP A 15 10.39 0.50 -2.51
CA ASP A 15 11.81 0.86 -2.44
C ASP A 15 12.09 1.66 -1.18
N PHE A 16 11.26 2.67 -0.89
CA PHE A 16 11.36 3.42 0.35
C PHE A 16 11.34 2.50 1.58
N ALA A 17 10.41 1.54 1.64
CA ALA A 17 10.28 0.64 2.77
C ALA A 17 11.49 -0.32 2.93
N LEU A 18 12.02 -0.83 1.83
CA LEU A 18 13.11 -1.81 1.85
C LEU A 18 14.48 -1.16 2.06
N GLU A 19 14.71 0.02 1.46
CA GLU A 19 15.91 0.84 1.69
C GLU A 19 15.99 1.31 3.14
N ASN A 20 14.85 1.68 3.74
CA ASN A 20 14.78 2.20 5.11
C ASN A 20 14.38 1.13 6.14
N ARG A 21 14.53 -0.17 5.84
CA ARG A 21 14.04 -1.28 6.69
C ARG A 21 14.46 -1.19 8.16
N ASN A 22 15.73 -0.84 8.42
CA ASN A 22 16.24 -0.75 9.80
C ASN A 22 15.58 0.41 10.55
N PHE A 23 15.43 1.56 9.89
CA PHE A 23 14.77 2.73 10.43
C PHE A 23 13.30 2.44 10.72
N ILE A 24 12.59 1.84 9.76
CA ILE A 24 11.19 1.44 9.91
C ILE A 24 11.03 0.44 11.06
N GLN A 25 11.91 -0.55 11.18
CA GLN A 25 11.85 -1.54 12.25
C GLN A 25 12.11 -0.91 13.64
N HIS A 26 13.05 0.03 13.73
CA HIS A 26 13.28 0.77 14.97
C HIS A 26 12.09 1.66 15.34
N LEU A 27 11.47 2.32 14.37
CA LEU A 27 10.29 3.16 14.58
C LEU A 27 9.08 2.36 15.04
N ILE A 28 8.83 1.18 14.44
CA ILE A 28 7.74 0.29 14.85
C ILE A 28 7.94 -0.20 16.28
N ASN A 29 9.18 -0.43 16.69
CA ASN A 29 9.51 -0.84 18.06
C ASN A 29 9.58 0.35 19.04
N SER A 30 9.37 1.57 18.57
CA SER A 30 9.47 2.78 19.39
C SER A 30 8.13 3.14 20.05
N ARG A 31 8.19 4.00 21.07
CA ARG A 31 7.00 4.60 21.67
C ARG A 31 6.20 5.50 20.71
N GLN A 32 6.79 5.88 19.57
CA GLN A 32 6.16 6.74 18.56
C GLN A 32 5.52 5.93 17.42
N ARG A 33 5.41 4.60 17.54
CA ARG A 33 4.82 3.70 16.54
C ARG A 33 3.51 4.22 15.96
N GLU A 34 2.55 4.57 16.81
CA GLU A 34 1.21 5.02 16.40
C GLU A 34 1.26 6.31 15.57
N GLN A 35 2.11 7.26 15.96
CA GLN A 35 2.27 8.53 15.25
C GLN A 35 2.86 8.31 13.86
N MET A 36 3.83 7.41 13.76
CA MET A 36 4.49 7.09 12.51
C MET A 36 3.59 6.27 11.57
N GLU A 37 2.88 5.27 12.10
CA GLU A 37 1.87 4.51 11.35
C GLU A 37 0.82 5.46 10.76
N ASN A 38 0.35 6.43 11.56
CA ASN A 38 -0.56 7.46 11.09
C ASN A 38 0.01 8.29 9.92
N ILE A 39 1.29 8.66 9.94
CA ILE A 39 1.91 9.41 8.84
C ILE A 39 2.01 8.54 7.58
N ILE A 40 2.47 7.30 7.71
CA ILE A 40 2.64 6.38 6.58
C ILE A 40 1.29 6.08 5.94
N TYR A 41 0.30 5.69 6.76
CA TYR A 41 -1.04 5.34 6.28
C TYR A 41 -1.75 6.55 5.67
N LYS A 42 -1.65 7.75 6.26
CA LYS A 42 -2.26 8.96 5.66
C LYS A 42 -1.68 9.29 4.30
N ASN A 43 -0.36 9.22 4.13
CA ASN A 43 0.28 9.51 2.85
C ASN A 43 -0.12 8.47 1.79
N PHE A 44 -0.14 7.19 2.15
CA PHE A 44 -0.50 6.13 1.23
C PHE A 44 -2.00 6.18 0.86
N ARG A 45 -2.88 6.44 1.83
CA ARG A 45 -4.31 6.65 1.60
C ARG A 45 -4.56 7.84 0.68
N GLY A 46 -3.89 8.96 0.90
CA GLY A 46 -3.98 10.14 0.03
C GLY A 46 -3.48 9.86 -1.39
N TYR A 47 -2.47 9.01 -1.56
CA TYR A 47 -2.04 8.55 -2.89
C TYR A 47 -3.15 7.75 -3.58
N LEU A 48 -3.76 6.79 -2.88
CA LEU A 48 -4.84 5.99 -3.44
C LEU A 48 -6.06 6.86 -3.78
N GLU A 49 -6.44 7.82 -2.92
CA GLU A 49 -7.51 8.77 -3.20
C GLU A 49 -7.27 9.54 -4.50
N ASN A 50 -6.07 10.08 -4.70
CA ASN A 50 -5.71 10.76 -5.95
C ASN A 50 -5.79 9.81 -7.16
N LEU A 51 -5.31 8.58 -7.01
CA LEU A 51 -5.38 7.57 -8.08
C LEU A 51 -6.84 7.31 -8.49
N TYR A 52 -7.74 7.11 -7.52
CA TYR A 52 -9.15 6.86 -7.79
C TYR A 52 -9.93 8.11 -8.22
N GLN A 53 -9.45 9.33 -7.93
CA GLN A 53 -10.04 10.55 -8.49
C GLN A 53 -9.72 10.73 -9.99
N HIS A 54 -8.54 10.26 -10.43
CA HIS A 54 -8.06 10.41 -11.81
C HIS A 54 -8.38 9.21 -12.72
N THR A 55 -8.59 8.04 -12.13
CA THR A 55 -9.10 6.87 -12.85
C THR A 55 -10.62 6.97 -12.77
N ALA A 56 -11.34 6.95 -13.89
CA ALA A 56 -12.80 7.03 -13.89
C ALA A 56 -13.38 5.91 -13.02
N VAL A 57 -13.62 6.20 -11.73
CA VAL A 57 -14.31 5.30 -10.81
C VAL A 57 -15.64 5.06 -11.46
N ASP A 58 -15.86 3.80 -11.81
CA ASP A 58 -17.13 3.31 -12.28
C ASP A 58 -18.22 3.93 -11.39
N ALA A 59 -19.12 4.70 -11.98
CA ALA A 59 -20.08 5.57 -11.26
C ALA A 59 -21.06 4.78 -10.36
N SER A 60 -20.85 3.48 -10.23
CA SER A 60 -21.57 2.48 -9.46
C SER A 60 -21.13 2.39 -7.99
N MET A 61 -19.92 2.82 -7.62
CA MET A 61 -19.41 2.68 -6.25
C MET A 61 -19.80 3.88 -5.36
N SER A 62 -20.42 3.60 -4.21
CA SER A 62 -20.73 4.66 -3.25
C SER A 62 -19.44 5.21 -2.61
N TYR A 63 -19.48 6.47 -2.16
CA TYR A 63 -18.35 7.06 -1.41
C TYR A 63 -17.98 6.23 -0.17
N ARG A 64 -18.97 5.60 0.48
CA ARG A 64 -18.73 4.74 1.64
C ARG A 64 -17.94 3.49 1.26
N ASP A 65 -18.31 2.85 0.15
CA ASP A 65 -17.65 1.64 -0.35
C ASP A 65 -16.23 1.96 -0.84
N LEU A 66 -16.05 3.11 -1.50
CA LEU A 66 -14.73 3.60 -1.88
C LEU A 66 -13.86 3.86 -0.64
N SER A 67 -14.40 4.53 0.38
CA SER A 67 -13.66 4.82 1.61
C SER A 67 -13.17 3.55 2.31
N ILE A 68 -14.01 2.53 2.46
CA ILE A 68 -13.60 1.27 3.11
C ILE A 68 -12.59 0.49 2.25
N ALA A 69 -12.72 0.53 0.91
CA ALA A 69 -11.75 -0.08 0.01
C ALA A 69 -10.37 0.59 0.12
N LEU A 70 -10.33 1.92 0.16
CA LEU A 70 -9.09 2.70 0.34
C LEU A 70 -8.42 2.39 1.68
N ASP A 71 -9.19 2.28 2.76
CA ASP A 71 -8.68 1.90 4.08
C ASP A 71 -8.10 0.48 4.05
N PHE A 72 -8.83 -0.48 3.46
CA PHE A 72 -8.36 -1.86 3.31
C PHE A 72 -7.04 -1.94 2.53
N PHE A 73 -6.95 -1.26 1.38
CA PHE A 73 -5.73 -1.24 0.58
C PHE A 73 -4.58 -0.55 1.30
N THR A 74 -4.86 0.49 2.07
CA THR A 74 -3.86 1.21 2.87
C THR A 74 -3.25 0.32 3.94
N TYR A 75 -4.10 -0.27 4.78
CA TYR A 75 -3.62 -1.10 5.89
C TYR A 75 -3.05 -2.44 5.40
N GLY A 76 -3.67 -3.06 4.40
CA GLY A 76 -3.18 -4.29 3.78
C GLY A 76 -1.80 -4.13 3.17
N THR A 77 -1.60 -3.10 2.34
CA THR A 77 -0.31 -2.84 1.71
C THR A 77 0.74 -2.44 2.74
N GLY A 78 0.39 -1.55 3.67
CA GLY A 78 1.30 -1.11 4.73
C GLY A 78 1.78 -2.27 5.62
N GLY A 79 0.88 -3.18 6.00
CA GLY A 79 1.23 -4.38 6.76
C GLY A 79 2.19 -5.30 6.01
N VAL A 80 1.94 -5.53 4.71
CA VAL A 80 2.83 -6.32 3.85
C VAL A 80 4.21 -5.69 3.73
N LEU A 81 4.30 -4.36 3.57
CA LEU A 81 5.58 -3.64 3.50
C LEU A 81 6.39 -3.77 4.79
N ILE A 82 5.73 -3.60 5.94
CA ILE A 82 6.35 -3.76 7.26
C ILE A 82 6.91 -5.17 7.41
N GLU A 83 6.13 -6.19 7.09
CA GLU A 83 6.57 -7.59 7.20
C GLU A 83 7.68 -7.91 6.19
N SER A 84 7.59 -7.39 4.97
CA SER A 84 8.62 -7.54 3.94
C SER A 84 9.96 -6.92 4.35
N SER A 85 9.93 -5.82 5.10
CA SER A 85 11.13 -5.15 5.64
C SER A 85 11.86 -5.97 6.69
N ARG A 86 11.16 -6.88 7.40
CA ARG A 86 11.73 -7.79 8.41
C ARG A 86 12.50 -8.94 7.80
N ASN A 87 11.96 -9.50 6.71
CA ASN A 87 12.44 -10.77 6.16
C ASN A 87 13.68 -10.61 5.25
N GLY A 88 14.02 -9.39 4.83
CA GLY A 88 15.31 -9.02 4.20
C GLY A 88 15.62 -9.67 2.85
N ARG A 89 14.78 -10.58 2.36
CA ARG A 89 14.94 -11.35 1.12
C ARG A 89 13.87 -11.02 0.07
N THR A 90 13.13 -9.94 0.28
CA THR A 90 12.01 -9.56 -0.58
C THR A 90 12.54 -8.91 -1.84
N ASP A 91 12.30 -9.55 -2.99
CA ASP A 91 12.55 -8.94 -4.28
C ASP A 91 11.52 -7.81 -4.51
N PRO A 92 11.99 -6.57 -4.74
CA PRO A 92 11.14 -5.41 -4.71
C PRO A 92 10.32 -5.26 -6.02
N GLU A 93 10.77 -5.85 -7.14
CA GLU A 93 9.99 -5.98 -8.37
C GLU A 93 8.88 -7.03 -8.23
N VAL A 94 9.22 -8.19 -7.65
CA VAL A 94 8.25 -9.26 -7.39
C VAL A 94 7.15 -8.76 -6.46
N LEU A 95 7.50 -8.05 -5.38
CA LEU A 95 6.53 -7.50 -4.45
C LEU A 95 5.61 -6.46 -5.13
N THR A 96 6.16 -5.68 -6.07
CA THR A 96 5.37 -4.70 -6.83
C THR A 96 4.33 -5.40 -7.72
N ASP A 97 4.71 -6.47 -8.43
CA ASP A 97 3.77 -7.23 -9.26
C ASP A 97 2.69 -7.92 -8.40
N GLN A 98 3.09 -8.51 -7.28
CA GLN A 98 2.16 -9.17 -6.34
C GLN A 98 1.13 -8.17 -5.79
N LEU A 99 1.58 -7.03 -5.25
CA LEU A 99 0.68 -6.01 -4.73
C LEU A 99 -0.20 -5.41 -5.82
N TYR A 100 0.35 -5.14 -7.01
CA TYR A 100 -0.44 -4.65 -8.14
C TYR A 100 -1.57 -5.63 -8.51
N ARG A 101 -1.26 -6.92 -8.66
CA ARG A 101 -2.25 -7.96 -8.98
C ARG A 101 -3.26 -8.17 -7.87
N LEU A 102 -2.87 -8.00 -6.61
CA LEU A 102 -3.79 -8.08 -5.48
C LEU A 102 -4.79 -6.92 -5.49
N LEU A 103 -4.30 -5.69 -5.65
CA LEU A 103 -5.11 -4.47 -5.70
C LEU A 103 -6.03 -4.42 -6.92
N SER A 104 -5.62 -5.00 -8.04
CA SER A 104 -6.45 -5.11 -9.26
C SER A 104 -7.41 -6.31 -9.25
N GLY A 105 -7.44 -7.11 -8.18
CA GLY A 105 -8.29 -8.31 -8.09
C GLY A 105 -7.85 -9.48 -8.98
N GLN A 106 -6.63 -9.44 -9.53
CA GLN A 106 -6.07 -10.44 -10.44
C GLN A 106 -5.29 -11.56 -9.73
N MET A 107 -5.06 -11.44 -8.41
CA MET A 107 -4.24 -12.41 -7.66
C MET A 107 -5.06 -13.46 -6.91
N VAL A 108 -6.06 -13.02 -6.15
CA VAL A 108 -6.85 -13.90 -5.26
C VAL A 108 -8.31 -13.73 -5.61
N LYS A 109 -9.00 -14.85 -5.86
CA LYS A 109 -10.46 -14.91 -5.83
C LYS A 109 -10.84 -15.36 -4.44
N MET A 110 -11.61 -14.54 -3.73
CA MET A 110 -12.20 -15.00 -2.47
C MET A 110 -13.13 -16.18 -2.80
N PRO A 111 -13.06 -17.30 -2.07
CA PRO A 111 -14.10 -18.31 -2.15
C PRO A 111 -15.37 -17.66 -1.61
N LEU A 112 -16.26 -17.29 -2.54
CA LEU A 112 -17.60 -16.88 -2.21
C LEU A 112 -18.43 -18.18 -2.27
N GLU A 113 -19.03 -18.54 -1.14
CA GLU A 113 -19.98 -19.67 -1.06
C GLU A 113 -21.18 -19.46 -1.98
#